data_AF-A0A4R4UH63-F1
#
_entry.id   AF-A0A4R4UH63-F1
#
_cell.length_a   1.000
_cell.length_b   1.000
_cell.length_c   1.000
_cell.angle_alpha   90.00
_cell.angle_beta   90.00
_cell.angle_gamma   90.00
#
_symmetry.space_group_name_H-M   'P 1'
#
loop_
_entity.id
_entity.type
_entity.pdbx_description
1 polymer ?
#
loop_
_entity_poly.entity_id
_entity_poly.type
_entity_poly.pdbx_seq_one_letter_code
_entity_poly.pdbx_strand_id
1 'polypeptide(L)'
;MWRAWFVLIMTGLLGCLLAAPAAGLERANPVTRADHIAAELRRDPVYVTDHAQRVLPPDAAEQIKASVARLGVPAYVAVTPTIELGLDGAAEDLIALLRDRVREDGIYLVISPSTSDAGVRQFGGTRRLPVKDALQATRVELPSDATAPEQVARFVDVALSGRARERADRRGPRPESEVRKRLDADDAADRRAAYVEWGVFGGGAALTGVPFLAFLIHRRIRRAKPQRTKKPQPKKPQAKKPEKGRR
;
A
#
# COMPACT_ATOMS: atom_id res chain seq x y z
N MET A 1 -88.12 9.81 -47.20
CA MET A 1 -86.76 10.08 -46.70
C MET A 1 -85.99 8.75 -46.71
N TRP A 2 -85.62 8.11 -47.83
CA TRP A 2 -84.86 8.48 -49.03
C TRP A 2 -83.40 8.88 -48.78
N ARG A 3 -82.50 8.03 -49.32
CA ARG A 3 -81.05 8.16 -49.60
C ARG A 3 -80.12 7.66 -48.47
N ALA A 4 -79.74 6.37 -48.45
CA ALA A 4 -78.75 5.71 -49.32
C ALA A 4 -77.41 6.47 -49.28
N TRP A 5 -76.37 5.99 -48.58
CA TRP A 5 -75.47 4.88 -48.97
C TRP A 5 -75.02 4.98 -50.44
N PHE A 6 -73.70 5.03 -50.65
CA PHE A 6 -72.95 5.16 -51.93
C PHE A 6 -72.67 6.57 -52.48
N VAL A 7 -71.56 7.17 -52.01
CA VAL A 7 -70.46 7.83 -52.76
C VAL A 7 -69.37 8.05 -51.67
N LEU A 8 -68.34 7.25 -51.40
CA LEU A 8 -67.33 6.57 -52.22
C LEU A 8 -66.75 7.44 -53.34
N ILE A 9 -65.45 7.72 -53.20
CA ILE A 9 -64.48 7.98 -54.27
C ILE A 9 -64.50 9.43 -54.81
N MET A 10 -63.64 10.32 -54.28
CA MET A 10 -62.90 11.38 -55.02
C MET A 10 -62.29 12.47 -54.12
N THR A 11 -61.50 12.09 -53.12
CA THR A 11 -60.43 12.95 -52.59
C THR A 11 -59.23 12.07 -52.25
N GLY A 12 -58.79 11.33 -53.27
CA GLY A 12 -57.47 10.73 -53.30
C GLY A 12 -56.41 11.78 -53.62
N LEU A 13 -55.19 11.48 -53.18
CA LEU A 13 -53.92 12.07 -53.61
C LEU A 13 -53.62 13.51 -53.16
N LEU A 14 -53.24 13.67 -51.89
CA LEU A 14 -52.18 14.63 -51.58
C LEU A 14 -51.38 14.21 -50.33
N GLY A 15 -50.20 13.62 -50.56
CA GLY A 15 -49.08 13.69 -49.62
C GLY A 15 -48.93 12.57 -48.58
N CYS A 16 -48.98 11.30 -49.00
CA CYS A 16 -48.18 10.28 -48.33
C CYS A 16 -46.70 10.45 -48.69
N LEU A 17 -45.81 9.95 -47.82
CA LEU A 17 -44.35 9.90 -47.91
C LEU A 17 -43.62 11.19 -47.52
N LEU A 18 -43.37 11.34 -46.22
CA LEU A 18 -41.99 11.35 -45.67
C LEU A 18 -42.07 11.35 -44.13
N ALA A 19 -42.81 10.40 -43.56
CA ALA A 19 -42.51 9.95 -42.21
C ALA A 19 -41.28 9.03 -42.32
N ALA A 20 -40.10 9.64 -42.45
CA ALA A 20 -38.86 8.91 -42.27
C ALA A 20 -38.96 8.19 -40.92
N PRO A 21 -38.68 6.88 -40.83
CA PRO A 21 -38.40 6.33 -39.53
C PRO A 21 -37.25 7.18 -39.01
N ALA A 22 -37.44 7.85 -37.88
CA ALA A 22 -36.33 8.16 -37.01
C ALA A 22 -35.78 6.78 -36.61
N ALA A 23 -34.99 6.20 -37.52
CA ALA A 23 -34.03 5.18 -37.18
C ALA A 23 -33.29 5.82 -36.03
N GLY A 24 -33.58 5.31 -34.83
CA GLY A 24 -32.78 5.63 -33.68
C GLY A 24 -31.37 5.49 -34.17
N LEU A 25 -30.65 6.61 -34.21
CA LEU A 25 -29.24 6.58 -33.89
C LEU A 25 -29.23 5.99 -32.48
N GLU A 26 -29.30 4.66 -32.42
CA GLU A 26 -28.73 3.87 -31.37
C GLU A 26 -27.30 4.40 -31.35
N ARG A 27 -27.06 5.41 -30.51
CA ARG A 27 -25.71 5.85 -30.21
C ARG A 27 -25.04 4.56 -29.88
N ALA A 28 -24.11 4.12 -30.73
CA ALA A 28 -23.23 3.03 -30.42
C ALA A 28 -22.77 3.32 -29.00
N ASN A 29 -23.25 2.53 -28.04
CA ASN A 29 -22.94 2.78 -26.64
C ASN A 29 -21.42 2.81 -26.60
N PRO A 30 -20.81 3.92 -26.12
CA PRO A 30 -19.35 3.99 -26.09
C PRO A 30 -18.86 2.73 -25.40
N VAL A 31 -18.05 1.93 -26.10
CA VAL A 31 -17.61 0.62 -25.61
C VAL A 31 -17.03 0.85 -24.23
N THR A 32 -17.73 0.35 -23.21
CA THR A 32 -17.30 0.58 -21.85
C THR A 32 -16.06 -0.26 -21.59
N ARG A 33 -15.21 0.14 -20.64
CA ARG A 33 -14.04 -0.68 -20.25
C ARG A 33 -14.47 -2.12 -19.87
N ALA A 34 -15.62 -2.26 -19.22
CA ALA A 34 -16.20 -3.56 -18.89
C ALA A 34 -16.57 -4.37 -20.14
N ASP A 35 -17.07 -3.74 -21.21
CA ASP A 35 -17.35 -4.40 -22.49
C ASP A 35 -16.09 -4.92 -23.17
N HIS A 36 -15.01 -4.13 -23.14
CA HIS A 36 -13.71 -4.55 -23.68
C HIS A 36 -13.15 -5.74 -22.90
N ILE A 37 -13.09 -5.65 -21.58
CA ILE A 37 -12.61 -6.74 -20.72
C ILE A 37 -13.47 -7.99 -20.92
N ALA A 38 -14.80 -7.86 -20.96
CA ALA A 38 -15.69 -8.98 -21.20
C ALA A 38 -15.48 -9.61 -22.58
N ALA A 39 -15.22 -8.81 -23.63
CA ALA A 39 -14.92 -9.33 -24.96
C ALA A 39 -13.62 -10.16 -24.97
N GLU A 40 -12.58 -9.71 -24.27
CA GLU A 40 -11.35 -10.48 -24.12
C GLU A 40 -11.56 -11.74 -23.26
N LEU A 41 -12.32 -11.64 -22.17
CA LEU A 41 -12.63 -12.78 -21.30
C LEU A 41 -13.41 -13.90 -21.99
N ARG A 42 -14.19 -13.57 -23.03
CA ARG A 42 -14.85 -14.59 -23.87
C ARG A 42 -13.87 -15.34 -24.77
N ARG A 43 -12.72 -14.75 -25.09
CA ARG A 43 -11.67 -15.37 -25.93
C ARG A 43 -10.68 -16.16 -25.08
N ASP A 44 -10.17 -15.54 -24.02
CA ASP A 44 -9.32 -16.18 -23.02
C ASP A 44 -9.87 -15.92 -21.62
N PRO A 45 -10.08 -16.95 -20.78
CA PRO A 45 -10.54 -16.77 -19.40
C PRO A 45 -9.65 -15.88 -18.54
N VAL A 46 -8.41 -15.58 -18.94
CA VAL A 46 -7.51 -14.69 -18.21
C VAL A 46 -7.17 -13.46 -19.05
N TYR A 47 -7.56 -12.28 -18.55
CA TYR A 47 -7.20 -10.99 -19.13
C TYR A 47 -6.22 -10.25 -18.21
N VAL A 48 -5.06 -9.87 -18.74
CA VAL A 48 -4.09 -9.01 -18.06
C VAL A 48 -3.95 -7.73 -18.85
N THR A 49 -4.25 -6.59 -18.22
CA THR A 49 -4.16 -5.30 -18.90
C THR A 49 -2.71 -4.92 -19.24
N ASP A 50 -2.53 -4.18 -20.33
CA ASP A 50 -1.21 -3.66 -20.76
C ASP A 50 -0.50 -2.85 -19.67
N HIS A 51 -1.24 -2.11 -18.85
CA HIS A 51 -0.68 -1.39 -17.70
C HIS A 51 -0.01 -2.30 -16.67
N ALA A 52 -0.44 -3.56 -16.58
CA ALA A 52 0.11 -4.53 -15.65
C ALA A 52 1.44 -5.13 -16.14
N GLN A 53 1.76 -5.05 -17.43
CA GLN A 53 3.02 -5.59 -17.98
C GLN A 53 4.27 -4.89 -17.43
N ARG A 54 4.14 -3.67 -16.89
CA ARG A 54 5.25 -2.97 -16.24
C ARG A 54 5.58 -3.53 -14.85
N VAL A 55 4.59 -4.14 -14.19
CA VAL A 55 4.67 -4.60 -12.80
C VAL A 55 4.75 -6.12 -12.72
N LEU A 56 4.16 -6.82 -13.69
CA LEU A 56 4.05 -8.26 -13.71
C LEU A 56 5.11 -8.91 -14.62
N PRO A 57 5.54 -10.14 -14.27
CA PRO A 57 6.31 -10.99 -15.17
C PRO A 57 5.60 -11.22 -16.52
N PRO A 58 6.34 -11.43 -17.61
CA PRO A 58 5.75 -11.66 -18.94
C PRO A 58 4.91 -12.95 -19.00
N ASP A 59 5.17 -13.91 -18.11
CA ASP A 59 4.48 -15.18 -17.98
C ASP A 59 3.32 -15.17 -16.95
N ALA A 60 2.99 -14.00 -16.40
CA ALA A 60 1.95 -13.87 -15.36
C ALA A 60 0.58 -14.42 -15.77
N ALA A 61 0.17 -14.19 -17.03
CA ALA A 61 -1.12 -14.69 -17.53
C ALA A 61 -1.18 -16.23 -17.53
N GLU A 62 -0.10 -16.89 -17.96
CA GLU A 62 -0.01 -18.36 -17.98
C GLU A 62 0.05 -18.94 -16.57
N GLN A 63 0.77 -18.30 -15.64
CA GLN A 63 0.79 -18.72 -14.24
C GLN A 63 -0.59 -18.63 -13.57
N ILE A 64 -1.32 -17.54 -13.85
CA ILE A 64 -2.70 -17.34 -13.37
C ILE A 64 -3.60 -18.43 -13.96
N LYS A 65 -3.51 -18.68 -15.27
CA LYS A 65 -4.28 -19.69 -15.99
C LYS A 65 -4.06 -21.09 -15.43
N ALA A 66 -2.80 -21.48 -15.21
CA ALA A 66 -2.44 -22.75 -14.60
C ALA A 66 -2.99 -22.88 -13.17
N SER A 67 -2.98 -21.80 -12.40
CA SER A 67 -3.53 -21.78 -11.04
C SER A 67 -5.04 -21.96 -11.04
N VAL A 68 -5.79 -21.19 -11.84
CA VAL A 68 -7.26 -21.28 -11.85
C VAL A 68 -7.79 -22.57 -12.48
N ALA A 69 -7.05 -23.18 -13.39
CA ALA A 69 -7.41 -24.48 -13.97
C ALA A 69 -7.58 -25.58 -12.89
N ARG A 70 -6.85 -25.48 -11.77
CA ARG A 70 -6.94 -26.43 -10.65
C ARG A 70 -8.29 -26.39 -9.92
N LEU A 71 -9.07 -25.32 -10.06
CA LEU A 71 -10.38 -25.19 -9.40
C LEU A 71 -11.41 -26.19 -9.96
N GLY A 72 -11.22 -26.65 -11.20
CA GLY A 72 -12.13 -27.58 -11.87
C GLY A 72 -13.50 -26.98 -12.19
N VAL A 73 -13.62 -25.65 -12.16
CA VAL A 73 -14.81 -24.88 -12.57
C VAL A 73 -14.36 -23.74 -13.48
N PRO A 74 -15.21 -23.23 -14.40
CA PRO A 74 -14.88 -22.06 -15.20
C PRO A 74 -14.53 -20.88 -14.30
N ALA A 75 -13.39 -20.25 -14.54
CA ALA A 75 -12.88 -19.12 -13.78
C ALA A 75 -12.40 -18.03 -14.74
N TYR A 76 -12.94 -16.84 -14.58
CA TYR A 76 -12.65 -15.65 -15.38
C TYR A 76 -11.87 -14.67 -14.50
N VAL A 77 -10.63 -14.37 -14.88
CA VAL A 77 -9.73 -13.51 -14.11
C VAL A 77 -9.39 -12.27 -14.91
N ALA A 78 -9.67 -11.10 -14.35
CA ALA A 78 -9.26 -9.82 -14.91
C ALA A 78 -8.25 -9.14 -13.99
N VAL A 79 -7.01 -8.98 -14.46
CA VAL A 79 -5.98 -8.20 -13.79
C VAL A 79 -6.00 -6.79 -14.36
N THR A 80 -6.59 -5.86 -13.61
CA THR A 80 -6.80 -4.47 -14.04
C THR A 80 -6.78 -3.52 -12.85
N PRO A 81 -6.17 -2.32 -12.97
CA PRO A 81 -6.30 -1.28 -11.97
C PRO A 81 -7.78 -0.98 -11.69
N THR A 82 -8.17 -1.04 -10.43
CA THR A 82 -9.52 -0.74 -9.95
C THR A 82 -9.64 0.68 -9.36
N ILE A 83 -8.51 1.38 -9.18
CA ILE A 83 -8.42 2.70 -8.55
C ILE A 83 -9.25 3.77 -9.28
N GLU A 84 -9.45 3.63 -10.60
CA GLU A 84 -10.23 4.58 -11.40
C GLU A 84 -11.75 4.49 -11.19
N LEU A 85 -12.24 3.45 -10.50
CA LEU A 85 -13.66 3.27 -10.20
C LEU A 85 -14.11 4.00 -8.91
N GLY A 86 -13.19 4.64 -8.19
CA GLY A 86 -13.48 5.68 -7.19
C GLY A 86 -14.28 5.28 -5.93
N LEU A 87 -14.60 4.00 -5.75
CA LEU A 87 -15.49 3.52 -4.69
C LEU A 87 -14.95 2.23 -4.04
N ASP A 88 -15.08 2.13 -2.71
CA ASP A 88 -14.94 0.85 -2.00
C ASP A 88 -15.93 -0.16 -2.62
N GLY A 89 -15.42 -1.31 -3.08
CA GLY A 89 -16.24 -2.31 -3.79
C GLY A 89 -16.22 -2.21 -5.32
N ALA A 90 -15.44 -1.30 -5.90
CA ALA A 90 -15.20 -1.18 -7.34
C ALA A 90 -14.94 -2.52 -8.07
N ALA A 91 -14.15 -3.40 -7.47
CA ALA A 91 -13.86 -4.72 -8.03
C ALA A 91 -15.13 -5.59 -8.12
N GLU A 92 -16.01 -5.52 -7.13
CA GLU A 92 -17.26 -6.31 -7.07
C GLU A 92 -18.33 -5.80 -8.02
N ASP A 93 -18.41 -4.48 -8.19
CA ASP A 93 -19.28 -3.85 -9.18
C ASP A 93 -18.85 -4.21 -10.60
N LEU A 94 -17.53 -4.17 -10.87
CA LEU A 94 -16.99 -4.62 -12.14
C LEU A 94 -17.30 -6.10 -12.38
N ILE A 95 -17.20 -6.96 -11.36
CA ILE A 95 -17.56 -8.39 -11.49
C ILE A 95 -19.02 -8.57 -11.92
N ALA A 96 -19.96 -7.80 -11.35
CA ALA A 96 -21.36 -7.87 -11.75
C ALA A 96 -21.53 -7.52 -13.23
N LEU A 97 -20.89 -6.44 -13.68
CA LEU A 97 -20.90 -6.02 -15.09
C LEU A 97 -20.26 -7.06 -16.00
N LEU A 98 -19.12 -7.63 -15.62
CA LEU A 98 -18.44 -8.67 -16.39
C LEU A 98 -19.32 -9.91 -16.53
N ARG A 99 -20.00 -10.32 -15.46
CA ARG A 99 -20.94 -11.44 -15.53
C ARG A 99 -22.10 -11.16 -16.50
N ASP A 100 -22.69 -9.98 -16.44
CA ASP A 100 -23.80 -9.59 -17.31
C ASP A 100 -23.40 -9.55 -18.78
N ARG A 101 -22.15 -9.16 -19.07
CA ARG A 101 -21.63 -9.11 -20.44
C ARG A 101 -21.14 -10.48 -20.91
N VAL A 102 -20.32 -11.20 -20.15
CA VAL A 102 -19.80 -12.53 -20.54
C VAL A 102 -20.94 -13.56 -20.63
N ARG A 103 -21.92 -13.49 -19.72
CA ARG A 103 -23.11 -14.35 -19.64
C ARG A 103 -22.83 -15.83 -19.35
N GLU A 104 -21.64 -16.15 -18.83
CA GLU A 104 -21.23 -17.52 -18.50
C GLU A 104 -21.19 -17.79 -17.00
N ASP A 105 -21.55 -19.01 -16.60
CA ASP A 105 -21.41 -19.53 -15.23
C ASP A 105 -19.95 -19.79 -14.85
N GLY A 106 -19.56 -19.37 -13.65
CA GLY A 106 -18.18 -19.46 -13.21
C GLY A 106 -17.82 -18.55 -12.04
N ILE A 107 -16.54 -18.61 -11.67
CA ILE A 107 -15.92 -17.72 -10.71
C ILE A 107 -15.38 -16.52 -11.47
N TYR A 108 -15.68 -15.31 -10.99
CA TYR A 108 -15.18 -14.07 -11.53
C TYR A 108 -14.28 -13.43 -10.47
N LEU A 109 -13.03 -13.18 -10.84
CA LEU A 109 -11.99 -12.65 -9.98
C LEU A 109 -11.39 -11.40 -10.64
N VAL A 110 -11.47 -10.27 -9.95
CA VAL A 110 -10.85 -9.02 -10.38
C VAL A 110 -9.74 -8.70 -9.40
N ILE A 111 -8.53 -8.48 -9.90
CA ILE A 111 -7.34 -8.18 -9.08
C ILE A 111 -6.65 -6.93 -9.62
N SER A 112 -6.31 -6.02 -8.73
CA SER A 112 -5.46 -4.89 -9.08
C SER A 112 -3.98 -5.33 -9.17
N PRO A 113 -3.24 -4.92 -10.22
CA PRO A 113 -1.86 -5.33 -10.39
C PRO A 113 -0.90 -4.75 -9.36
N SER A 114 -1.25 -3.64 -8.71
CA SER A 114 -0.35 -2.86 -7.84
C SER A 114 -0.93 -2.52 -6.48
N THR A 115 -2.20 -2.85 -6.22
CA THR A 115 -2.84 -2.63 -4.92
C THR A 115 -3.40 -3.93 -4.40
N SER A 116 -3.64 -4.01 -3.09
CA SER A 116 -4.29 -5.17 -2.48
C SER A 116 -5.80 -5.22 -2.72
N ASP A 117 -6.32 -4.42 -3.66
CA ASP A 117 -7.72 -4.43 -4.02
C ASP A 117 -8.00 -5.60 -4.97
N ALA A 118 -8.98 -6.40 -4.59
CA ALA A 118 -9.38 -7.59 -5.32
C ALA A 118 -10.83 -7.93 -4.96
N GLY A 119 -11.61 -8.41 -5.91
CA GLY A 119 -12.99 -8.85 -5.69
C GLY A 119 -13.18 -10.27 -6.21
N VAL A 120 -14.11 -11.02 -5.63
CA VAL A 120 -14.46 -12.35 -6.13
C VAL A 120 -15.93 -12.69 -5.92
N ARG A 121 -16.57 -13.18 -6.99
CA ARG A 121 -17.90 -13.79 -6.90
C ARG A 121 -18.00 -15.03 -7.74
N GLN A 122 -18.78 -15.97 -7.23
CA GLN A 122 -19.18 -17.15 -7.99
C GLN A 122 -20.63 -17.00 -8.44
N PHE A 123 -20.87 -17.21 -9.73
CA PHE A 123 -22.20 -17.20 -10.32
C PHE A 123 -22.50 -18.57 -10.94
N GLY A 124 -23.64 -19.15 -10.56
CA GLY A 124 -24.06 -20.46 -11.09
C GLY A 124 -23.06 -21.58 -10.83
N GLY A 125 -23.12 -22.64 -11.64
CA GLY A 125 -22.23 -23.80 -11.55
C GLY A 125 -22.64 -24.89 -10.55
N THR A 126 -22.12 -26.10 -10.79
CA THR A 126 -22.44 -27.33 -10.04
C THR A 126 -21.72 -27.44 -8.69
N ARG A 127 -20.52 -26.85 -8.57
CA ARG A 127 -19.70 -26.91 -7.35
C ARG A 127 -19.62 -25.54 -6.70
N ARG A 128 -20.09 -25.41 -5.45
CA ARG A 128 -19.92 -24.19 -4.65
C ARG A 128 -18.56 -24.20 -3.95
N LEU A 129 -17.77 -23.15 -4.16
CA LEU A 129 -16.48 -22.95 -3.49
C LEU A 129 -16.58 -21.77 -2.51
N PRO A 130 -15.84 -21.78 -1.38
CA PRO A 130 -15.85 -20.71 -0.39
C PRO A 130 -15.01 -19.50 -0.87
N VAL A 131 -15.37 -18.92 -2.02
CA VAL A 131 -14.54 -17.92 -2.71
C VAL A 131 -14.33 -16.65 -1.88
N LYS A 132 -15.35 -16.19 -1.15
CA LYS A 132 -15.24 -14.97 -0.32
C LYS A 132 -14.27 -15.18 0.86
N ASP A 133 -14.39 -16.31 1.55
CA ASP A 133 -13.48 -16.64 2.64
C ASP A 133 -12.06 -16.88 2.11
N ALA A 134 -11.92 -17.52 0.94
CA ALA A 134 -10.61 -17.74 0.34
C ALA A 134 -9.90 -16.44 -0.06
N LEU A 135 -10.64 -15.46 -0.61
CA LEU A 135 -10.08 -14.15 -0.90
C LEU A 135 -9.70 -13.41 0.38
N GLN A 136 -10.55 -13.46 1.41
CA GLN A 136 -10.27 -12.84 2.69
C GLN A 136 -9.02 -13.43 3.36
N ALA A 137 -8.89 -14.76 3.36
CA ALA A 137 -7.70 -15.46 3.83
C ALA A 137 -6.46 -15.04 3.04
N THR A 138 -6.56 -14.92 1.72
CA THR A 138 -5.45 -14.49 0.86
C THR A 138 -4.97 -13.08 1.23
N ARG A 139 -5.90 -12.16 1.50
CA ARG A 139 -5.59 -10.78 1.90
C ARG A 139 -4.83 -10.70 3.23
N VAL A 140 -5.08 -11.62 4.16
CA VAL A 140 -4.41 -11.63 5.47
C VAL A 140 -3.10 -12.43 5.45
N GLU A 141 -3.01 -13.46 4.60
CA GLU A 141 -1.85 -14.36 4.51
C GLU A 141 -0.74 -13.85 3.59
N LEU A 142 -1.03 -12.95 2.65
CA LEU A 142 -0.04 -12.38 1.75
C LEU A 142 0.38 -10.96 2.17
N PRO A 143 1.63 -10.55 1.91
CA PRO A 143 2.04 -9.16 2.11
C PRO A 143 1.31 -8.20 1.15
N SER A 144 1.41 -6.90 1.38
CA SER A 144 0.70 -5.88 0.58
C SER A 144 1.23 -5.71 -0.85
N ASP A 145 2.46 -6.12 -1.10
CA ASP A 145 3.18 -6.07 -2.37
C ASP A 145 3.14 -7.39 -3.15
N ALA A 146 2.34 -8.37 -2.70
CA ALA A 146 2.19 -9.64 -3.41
C ALA A 146 1.64 -9.42 -4.84
N THR A 147 2.25 -10.08 -5.80
CA THR A 147 1.91 -9.95 -7.23
C THR A 147 0.58 -10.64 -7.56
N ALA A 148 -0.06 -10.26 -8.67
CA ALA A 148 -1.33 -10.86 -9.07
C ALA A 148 -1.26 -12.40 -9.23
N PRO A 149 -0.23 -13.00 -9.85
CA PRO A 149 -0.09 -14.45 -9.89
C PRO A 149 0.00 -15.11 -8.51
N GLU A 150 0.75 -14.53 -7.57
CA GLU A 150 0.86 -15.02 -6.19
C GLU A 150 -0.49 -14.97 -5.46
N GLN A 151 -1.22 -13.86 -5.64
CA GLN A 151 -2.56 -13.71 -5.08
C GLN A 151 -3.53 -14.77 -5.62
N VAL A 152 -3.53 -15.02 -6.93
CA VAL A 152 -4.39 -16.05 -7.55
C VAL A 152 -4.00 -17.45 -7.07
N ALA A 153 -2.71 -17.77 -7.07
CA ALA A 153 -2.22 -19.08 -6.63
C ALA A 153 -2.64 -19.36 -5.18
N ARG A 154 -2.45 -18.38 -4.28
CA ARG A 154 -2.85 -18.50 -2.88
C ARG A 154 -4.37 -18.62 -2.73
N PHE A 155 -5.13 -17.81 -3.46
CA PHE A 155 -6.58 -17.90 -3.47
C PHE A 155 -7.06 -19.31 -3.84
N VAL A 156 -6.51 -19.89 -4.91
CA VAL A 156 -6.85 -21.25 -5.34
C VAL A 156 -6.51 -22.27 -4.26
N ASP A 157 -5.32 -22.20 -3.67
CA ASP A 157 -4.91 -23.11 -2.61
C ASP A 157 -5.84 -23.03 -1.40
N VAL A 158 -6.24 -21.83 -1.00
CA VAL A 158 -7.17 -21.67 0.12
C VAL A 158 -8.57 -22.16 -0.25
N ALA A 159 -9.07 -21.85 -1.45
CA ALA A 159 -10.38 -22.29 -1.92
C ALA A 159 -10.49 -23.83 -1.97
N LEU A 160 -9.40 -24.52 -2.30
CA LEU A 160 -9.34 -25.99 -2.36
C LEU A 160 -9.01 -26.65 -1.02
N SER A 161 -8.47 -25.91 -0.05
CA SER A 161 -8.00 -26.46 1.22
C SER A 161 -9.09 -27.00 2.17
N GLY A 162 -10.35 -26.63 1.94
CA GLY A 162 -11.45 -26.90 2.87
C GLY A 162 -11.40 -26.10 4.18
N ARG A 163 -10.38 -25.25 4.38
CA ARG A 163 -10.17 -24.43 5.59
C ARG A 163 -10.23 -22.93 5.30
N ALA A 164 -10.91 -22.53 4.24
CA ALA A 164 -10.98 -21.13 3.82
C ALA A 164 -11.51 -20.22 4.94
N ARG A 165 -12.57 -20.67 5.63
CA ARG A 165 -13.18 -19.91 6.73
C ARG A 165 -12.26 -19.75 7.94
N GLU A 166 -11.66 -20.84 8.39
CA GLU A 166 -10.70 -20.82 9.51
C GLU A 166 -9.53 -19.87 9.23
N ARG A 167 -9.00 -19.90 7.99
CA ARG A 167 -7.90 -19.03 7.57
C ARG A 167 -8.33 -17.57 7.43
N ALA A 168 -9.54 -17.31 6.95
CA ALA A 168 -10.09 -15.96 6.86
C ALA A 168 -10.30 -15.32 8.23
N ASP A 169 -10.72 -16.12 9.21
CA ASP A 169 -10.96 -15.67 10.58
C ASP A 169 -9.66 -15.58 11.41
N ARG A 170 -8.52 -16.03 10.88
CA ARG A 170 -7.22 -15.97 11.54
C ARG A 170 -6.82 -14.51 11.75
N ARG A 171 -6.83 -14.08 13.01
CA ARG A 171 -6.30 -12.77 13.42
C ARG A 171 -4.82 -12.90 13.70
N GLY A 172 -3.99 -12.37 12.82
CA GLY A 172 -2.55 -12.27 12.99
C GLY A 172 -2.03 -11.01 12.28
N PRO A 173 -0.84 -10.52 12.64
CA PRO A 173 -0.20 -9.47 11.87
C PRO A 173 0.00 -9.96 10.45
N ARG A 174 -0.36 -9.12 9.47
CA ARG A 174 -0.11 -9.39 8.06
C ARG A 174 1.41 -9.51 7.85
N PRO A 175 1.89 -10.42 7.01
CA PRO A 175 3.30 -10.47 6.66
C PRO A 175 3.79 -9.12 6.12
N GLU A 176 4.99 -8.73 6.54
CA GLU A 176 5.63 -7.49 6.08
C GLU A 176 6.00 -7.61 4.60
N SER A 177 5.77 -6.51 3.87
CA SER A 177 6.22 -6.37 2.48
C SER A 177 7.73 -6.30 2.38
N GLU A 178 8.29 -6.68 1.24
CA GLU A 178 9.73 -6.57 0.99
C GLU A 178 10.18 -5.11 1.03
N VAL A 179 9.33 -4.20 0.57
CA VAL A 179 9.54 -2.76 0.71
C VAL A 179 9.67 -2.37 2.18
N ARG A 180 8.78 -2.86 3.06
CA ARG A 180 8.81 -2.52 4.48
C ARG A 180 10.07 -3.08 5.15
N LYS A 181 10.44 -4.33 4.87
CA LYS A 181 11.67 -4.94 5.38
C LYS A 181 12.92 -4.15 4.99
N ARG A 182 12.98 -3.64 3.74
CA ARG A 182 14.09 -2.80 3.29
C ARG A 182 14.15 -1.48 4.02
N LEU A 183 13.02 -0.78 4.15
CA LEU A 183 12.96 0.45 4.95
C LEU A 183 13.38 0.22 6.40
N ASP A 184 12.90 -0.85 7.04
CA ASP A 184 13.24 -1.15 8.43
C ASP A 184 14.72 -1.52 8.59
N ALA A 185 15.33 -2.16 7.57
CA ALA A 185 16.77 -2.43 7.52
C ALA A 185 17.60 -1.15 7.37
N ASP A 186 17.16 -0.22 6.51
CA ASP A 186 17.80 1.08 6.31
C ASP A 186 17.69 1.93 7.60
N ASP A 187 16.51 2.00 8.22
CA ASP A 187 16.29 2.66 9.51
C ASP A 187 17.14 2.06 10.64
N ALA A 188 17.38 0.74 10.61
CA ALA A 188 18.27 0.08 11.56
C ALA A 188 19.74 0.43 11.31
N ALA A 189 20.15 0.54 10.05
CA ALA A 189 21.49 0.98 9.67
C ALA A 189 21.74 2.43 10.10
N ASP A 190 20.78 3.33 9.88
CA ASP A 190 20.86 4.74 10.27
C ASP A 190 20.95 4.91 11.78
N ARG A 191 20.13 4.18 12.55
CA ARG A 191 20.24 4.18 14.02
C ARG A 191 21.61 3.71 14.49
N ARG A 192 22.15 2.66 13.86
CA ARG A 192 23.49 2.16 14.19
C ARG A 192 24.58 3.19 13.89
N ALA A 193 24.48 3.88 12.75
CA ALA A 193 25.39 4.97 12.39
C ALA A 193 25.32 6.10 13.43
N ALA A 194 24.11 6.53 13.81
CA ALA A 194 23.91 7.56 14.83
C ALA A 194 24.51 7.16 16.20
N TYR A 195 24.37 5.90 16.62
CA TYR A 195 25.00 5.41 17.85
C TYR A 195 26.53 5.45 17.78
N VAL A 196 27.12 5.10 16.64
CA VAL A 196 28.58 5.19 16.44
C VAL A 196 29.03 6.65 16.46
N GLU A 197 28.33 7.54 15.77
CA GLU A 197 28.62 8.98 15.77
C GLU A 197 28.55 9.57 17.17
N TRP A 198 27.49 9.29 17.93
CA TRP A 198 27.35 9.73 19.32
C TRP A 198 28.42 9.12 20.22
N GLY A 199 28.84 7.88 19.96
CA GLY A 199 29.97 7.25 20.65
C GLY A 199 31.31 7.96 20.37
N VAL A 200 31.55 8.36 19.13
CA VAL A 200 32.77 9.09 18.72
C VAL A 200 32.75 10.54 19.24
N PHE A 201 31.62 11.25 19.13
CA PHE A 201 31.49 12.61 19.64
C PHE A 201 31.49 12.66 21.18
N GLY A 202 30.74 11.76 21.83
CA GLY A 202 30.71 11.64 23.29
C GLY A 202 32.05 11.18 23.87
N GLY A 203 32.69 10.20 23.24
CA GLY A 203 34.04 9.74 23.60
C GLY A 203 35.11 10.80 23.38
N GLY A 204 35.08 11.51 22.26
CA GLY A 204 36.01 12.60 21.95
C GLY A 204 35.90 13.78 22.92
N ALA A 205 34.67 14.18 23.28
CA ALA A 205 34.42 15.23 24.27
C ALA A 205 34.89 14.82 25.68
N ALA A 206 34.71 13.56 26.07
CA ALA A 206 35.20 13.04 27.35
C ALA A 206 36.74 13.01 27.41
N LEU A 207 37.41 12.63 26.31
CA LEU A 207 38.87 12.49 26.27
C LEU A 207 39.62 13.82 26.14
N THR A 208 39.01 14.88 25.60
CA THR A 208 39.70 16.16 25.35
C THR A 208 39.10 17.33 26.12
N GLY A 209 37.78 17.44 26.18
CA GLY A 209 37.08 18.54 26.82
C GLY A 209 37.20 18.51 28.35
N VAL A 210 37.01 17.34 28.95
CA VAL A 210 37.11 17.16 30.42
C VAL A 210 38.52 17.45 30.96
N PRO A 211 39.61 16.89 30.43
CA PRO A 211 40.95 17.20 30.93
C PRO A 211 41.36 18.65 30.65
N PHE A 212 40.97 19.23 29.51
CA PHE A 212 41.26 20.63 29.21
C PHE A 212 40.51 21.58 30.15
N LEU A 213 39.23 21.32 30.44
CA LEU A 213 38.45 22.10 31.39
C LEU A 213 39.00 21.95 32.82
N ALA A 214 39.35 20.73 33.24
CA ALA A 214 40.00 20.49 34.53
C ALA A 214 41.33 21.24 34.65
N PHE A 215 42.13 21.26 33.57
CA PHE A 215 43.37 22.03 33.50
C PHE A 215 43.15 23.54 33.61
N LEU A 216 42.15 24.09 32.91
CA LEU A 216 41.80 25.52 33.00
C LEU A 216 41.32 25.92 34.39
N ILE A 217 40.48 25.09 35.03
CA ILE A 217 40.00 25.30 36.41
C ILE A 217 41.20 25.28 37.38
N HIS A 218 42.08 24.29 37.26
CA HIS A 218 43.29 24.18 38.10
C HIS A 218 44.20 25.41 37.96
N ARG A 219 44.41 25.89 36.73
CA ARG A 219 45.22 27.09 36.46
C ARG A 219 44.59 28.35 37.05
N ARG A 220 43.26 28.49 37.01
CA ARG A 220 42.55 29.63 37.59
C ARG A 220 42.66 29.65 39.12
N ILE A 221 42.49 28.49 39.77
CA ILE A 221 42.61 28.36 41.23
C ILE A 221 44.05 28.62 41.69
N ARG A 222 45.06 28.15 40.95
CA ARG A 222 46.47 28.41 41.28
C ARG A 222 46.85 29.88 41.15
N ARG A 223 46.29 30.61 40.18
CA ARG A 223 46.51 32.06 40.02
C ARG A 223 45.78 32.89 41.07
N ALA A 224 44.72 32.35 41.66
CA ALA A 224 43.96 33.02 42.72
C ALA A 224 44.57 32.85 44.12
N LYS A 225 45.75 32.24 44.28
CA LYS A 225 46.47 32.29 45.57
C LYS A 225 46.97 33.72 45.81
N PRO A 226 46.40 34.46 46.77
CA PRO A 226 46.87 35.79 47.11
C PRO A 226 48.26 35.66 47.72
N GLN A 227 49.16 36.57 47.35
CA GLN A 227 50.44 36.74 48.03
C GLN A 227 50.19 36.82 49.54
N ARG A 228 50.69 35.81 50.25
CA ARG A 228 50.74 35.75 51.70
C ARG A 228 51.47 37.02 52.16
N THR A 229 50.71 37.96 52.71
CA THR A 229 51.21 39.17 53.36
C THR A 229 52.31 38.77 54.34
N LYS A 230 53.50 39.37 54.17
CA LYS A 230 54.65 39.19 55.04
C LYS A 230 54.25 39.52 56.48
N LYS A 231 54.35 38.56 57.40
CA LYS A 231 54.23 38.78 58.84
C LYS A 231 55.36 39.71 59.31
N PRO A 232 55.09 40.74 60.16
CA PRO A 232 56.14 41.50 60.81
C PRO A 232 56.89 40.65 61.83
N GLN A 233 58.22 40.74 61.84
CA GLN A 233 59.08 40.10 62.85
C GLN A 233 58.88 40.72 64.24
N PRO A 234 58.90 39.94 65.34
CA PRO A 234 58.89 40.47 66.68
C PRO A 234 60.28 40.99 67.08
N LYS A 235 60.36 42.25 67.53
CA LYS A 235 61.57 42.84 68.13
C LYS A 235 61.91 42.10 69.43
N LYS A 236 63.12 41.53 69.52
CA LYS A 236 63.71 41.04 70.76
C LYS A 236 64.34 42.21 71.57
N PRO A 237 64.35 42.12 72.91
CA PRO A 237 64.73 43.22 73.80
C PRO A 237 66.25 43.27 74.01
N GLN A 238 66.83 44.47 73.93
CA GLN A 238 68.18 44.73 74.46
C GLN A 238 68.07 45.44 75.80
N ALA A 239 68.33 44.68 76.86
CA ALA A 239 68.75 45.21 78.15
C ALA A 239 70.28 45.11 78.22
N LYS A 240 70.95 46.20 78.63
CA LYS A 240 72.16 46.20 79.47
C LYS A 240 72.55 47.65 79.87
N LYS A 241 72.19 48.01 81.12
CA LYS A 241 73.01 48.57 82.24
C LYS A 241 74.44 49.09 81.94
N PRO A 242 75.10 49.82 82.89
CA PRO A 242 74.67 50.78 83.92
C PRO A 242 75.67 51.99 84.05
N GLU A 243 75.63 52.66 85.22
CA GLU A 243 76.68 53.47 85.88
C GLU A 243 76.74 55.00 85.61
N LYS A 244 76.39 55.80 86.63
CA LYS A 244 77.27 56.56 87.56
C LYS A 244 77.48 57.99 87.03
N GLY A 245 77.30 59.10 87.73
CA GLY A 245 77.13 59.42 89.14
C GLY A 245 77.85 60.78 89.40
N ARG A 246 77.24 61.65 90.22
CA ARG A 246 77.77 62.92 90.80
C ARG A 246 77.95 64.08 89.80
N ARG A 247 77.62 65.34 90.12
CA ARG A 247 77.50 66.06 91.39
C ARG A 247 76.25 66.94 91.38
#